data_AF-A0A957C079-F1
#
_entry.id   AF-A0A957C079-F1
#
_cell.length_a   1.000
_cell.length_b   1.000
_cell.length_c   1.000
_cell.angle_alpha   90.00
_cell.angle_beta   90.00
_cell.angle_gamma   90.00
#
_symmetry.space_group_name_H-M   'P 1'
#
loop_
_entity.id
_entity.type
_entity.pdbx_description
1 polymer ?
#
loop_
_entity_poly.entity_id
_entity_poly.type
_entity_poly.pdbx_seq_one_letter_code
_entity_poly.pdbx_strand_id
1 'polypeptide(L)'
;MAFTIILLALFVAFIILMFITTGASQRTEITFDPQDMSLEALADEELQSYLPDQKIAAIKRYRQLTGSGLAEAKYAVEYLMANPGTLAKAKHDSLTAAANRLADTGGAGVRDLIDEGRIEEAVRVYADFMGVDEYTARDAVEKMQNEL
;
A
#
# COMPACT_ATOMS: atom_id res chain seq x y z
N MET A 1 -12.71 -59.60 18.64
CA MET A 1 -11.94 -59.36 17.41
C MET A 1 -12.70 -58.49 16.41
N ALA A 2 -13.88 -58.89 15.90
CA ALA A 2 -14.63 -58.05 14.95
C ALA A 2 -15.15 -56.72 15.58
N PHE A 3 -15.68 -56.79 16.81
CA PHE A 3 -16.20 -55.61 17.52
C PHE A 3 -15.13 -54.53 17.77
N THR A 4 -13.89 -54.94 18.09
CA THR A 4 -12.78 -54.01 18.36
C THR A 4 -12.29 -53.28 17.09
N ILE A 5 -12.39 -53.92 15.92
CA ILE A 5 -12.02 -53.31 14.64
C ILE A 5 -13.06 -52.25 14.23
N ILE A 6 -14.35 -52.55 14.43
CA ILE A 6 -15.44 -51.60 14.13
C ILE A 6 -15.31 -50.35 15.01
N LEU A 7 -15.00 -50.53 16.29
CA LEU A 7 -14.86 -49.41 17.24
C LEU A 7 -13.66 -48.52 16.89
N LEU A 8 -12.54 -49.11 16.48
CA LEU A 8 -11.37 -48.36 16.01
C LEU A 8 -11.66 -47.57 14.72
N ALA A 9 -12.37 -48.18 13.76
CA ALA A 9 -12.75 -47.51 12.51
C ALA A 9 -13.65 -46.29 12.76
N LEU A 10 -14.60 -46.39 13.69
CA LEU A 10 -15.47 -45.27 14.07
C LEU A 10 -14.69 -44.16 14.78
N PHE A 11 -13.72 -44.51 15.62
CA PHE A 11 -12.87 -43.52 16.30
C PHE A 11 -11.99 -42.76 15.31
N VAL A 12 -11.39 -43.45 14.34
CA VAL A 12 -10.60 -42.81 13.27
C VAL A 12 -11.48 -41.93 12.38
N ALA A 13 -12.67 -42.41 11.99
CA ALA A 13 -13.62 -41.60 11.22
C ALA A 13 -14.06 -40.35 11.99
N PHE A 14 -14.26 -40.46 13.30
CA PHE A 14 -14.59 -39.33 14.16
C PHE A 14 -13.43 -38.33 14.25
N ILE A 15 -12.18 -38.79 14.38
CA ILE A 15 -11.00 -37.91 14.36
C ILE A 15 -10.88 -37.20 13.01
N ILE A 16 -11.09 -37.90 11.90
CA ILE A 16 -11.04 -37.29 10.56
C ILE A 16 -12.16 -36.25 10.40
N LEU A 17 -13.39 -36.57 10.83
CA LEU A 17 -14.52 -35.64 10.83
C LEU A 17 -14.24 -34.42 11.71
N MET A 18 -13.67 -34.64 12.90
CA MET A 18 -13.26 -33.57 13.80
C MET A 18 -12.17 -32.70 13.16
N PHE A 19 -11.19 -33.28 12.47
CA PHE A 19 -10.13 -32.52 11.82
C PHE A 19 -10.66 -31.66 10.66
N ILE A 20 -11.60 -32.20 9.87
CA ILE A 20 -12.26 -31.47 8.78
C ILE A 20 -13.12 -30.32 9.33
N THR A 21 -13.81 -30.53 10.45
CA THR A 21 -14.66 -29.50 11.08
C THR A 21 -13.87 -28.49 11.92
N THR A 22 -12.71 -28.87 12.45
CA THR A 22 -11.88 -28.02 13.33
C THR A 22 -10.85 -27.19 12.55
N GLY A 23 -10.59 -27.51 11.28
CA GLY A 23 -9.69 -26.74 10.41
C GLY A 23 -10.18 -25.36 9.96
N ALA A 24 -11.33 -24.87 10.45
CA ALA A 24 -11.98 -23.65 9.96
C ALA A 24 -12.15 -22.53 11.00
N SER A 25 -11.51 -22.59 12.18
CA SER A 25 -11.89 -21.70 13.29
C SER A 25 -10.74 -21.02 14.06
N GLN A 26 -9.63 -20.70 13.41
CA GLN A 26 -8.88 -19.48 13.78
C GLN A 26 -9.32 -18.33 12.87
N ARG A 27 -10.61 -18.02 12.92
CA ARG A 27 -11.08 -16.70 12.49
C ARG A 27 -10.77 -15.77 13.65
N THR A 28 -9.50 -15.41 13.79
CA THR A 28 -9.12 -14.26 14.62
C THR A 28 -10.01 -13.13 14.18
N GLU A 29 -10.80 -12.60 15.09
CA GLU A 29 -11.61 -11.42 14.86
C GLU A 29 -10.62 -10.27 14.70
N ILE A 30 -10.03 -10.16 13.51
CA ILE A 30 -9.20 -9.03 13.14
C ILE A 30 -10.18 -7.87 13.05
N THR A 31 -10.27 -7.10 14.12
CA THR A 31 -10.86 -5.76 14.11
C THR A 31 -9.97 -4.92 13.21
N PHE A 32 -10.21 -5.01 11.91
CA PHE A 32 -9.47 -4.28 10.92
C PHE A 32 -9.98 -2.84 10.95
N ASP A 33 -9.22 -1.95 11.58
CA ASP A 33 -9.49 -0.53 11.50
C ASP A 33 -9.22 -0.07 10.05
N PRO A 34 -10.21 0.51 9.33
CA PRO A 34 -9.98 1.05 8.00
C PRO A 34 -8.84 2.06 7.92
N GLN A 35 -8.44 2.66 9.05
CA GLN A 35 -7.31 3.60 9.15
C GLN A 35 -5.93 2.91 8.97
N ASP A 36 -5.82 1.61 9.27
CA ASP A 36 -4.56 0.85 9.19
C ASP A 36 -4.28 0.34 7.76
N MET A 37 -5.22 0.54 6.85
CA MET A 37 -5.09 0.17 5.45
C MET A 37 -4.20 1.18 4.72
N SER A 38 -3.22 0.68 3.96
CA SER A 38 -2.45 1.54 3.07
C SER A 38 -3.28 1.93 1.86
N LEU A 39 -3.96 3.09 1.95
CA LEU A 39 -4.71 3.66 0.82
C LEU A 39 -3.79 3.97 -0.37
N GLU A 40 -2.52 4.27 -0.10
CA GLU A 40 -1.50 4.49 -1.13
C GLU A 40 -1.23 3.22 -1.94
N ALA A 41 -1.11 2.06 -1.27
CA ALA A 41 -0.98 0.79 -1.96
C ALA A 41 -2.24 0.40 -2.76
N LEU A 42 -3.43 0.81 -2.31
CA LEU A 42 -4.68 0.63 -3.08
C LEU A 42 -4.75 1.55 -4.31
N ALA A 43 -4.05 2.68 -4.28
CA ALA A 43 -3.98 3.62 -5.40
C ALA A 43 -2.99 3.19 -6.49
N ASP A 44 -2.22 2.11 -6.28
CA ASP A 44 -1.32 1.53 -7.28
C ASP A 44 -2.06 1.21 -8.59
N GLU A 45 -1.51 1.68 -9.71
CA GLU A 45 -2.14 1.57 -11.04
C GLU A 45 -2.26 0.11 -11.48
N GLU A 46 -1.23 -0.71 -11.20
CA GLU A 46 -1.23 -2.13 -11.51
C GLU A 46 -2.30 -2.88 -10.70
N LEU A 47 -2.41 -2.60 -9.40
CA LEU A 47 -3.48 -3.14 -8.55
C LEU A 47 -4.87 -2.80 -9.09
N GLN A 48 -5.10 -1.55 -9.47
CA GLN A 48 -6.40 -1.10 -10.00
C GLN A 48 -6.74 -1.79 -11.32
N SER A 49 -5.74 -2.07 -12.17
CA SER A 49 -5.95 -2.79 -13.44
C SER A 49 -6.49 -4.22 -13.25
N TYR A 50 -6.24 -4.82 -12.09
CA TYR A 50 -6.77 -6.14 -11.74
C TYR A 50 -8.22 -6.10 -11.27
N LEU A 51 -8.80 -4.93 -10.98
CA LEU A 51 -10.17 -4.84 -10.48
C LEU A 51 -11.16 -4.48 -11.59
N PRO A 52 -12.37 -5.09 -11.58
CA PRO A 52 -12.89 -6.02 -10.58
C PRO A 52 -12.58 -7.51 -10.85
N ASP A 53 -12.09 -7.86 -12.05
CA ASP A 53 -12.14 -9.23 -12.58
C ASP A 53 -11.07 -10.17 -12.00
N GLN A 54 -9.92 -9.64 -11.61
CA GLN A 54 -8.73 -10.39 -11.16
C GLN A 54 -8.43 -10.15 -9.67
N LYS A 55 -9.44 -10.28 -8.82
CA LYS A 55 -9.35 -10.02 -7.37
C LYS A 55 -8.18 -10.71 -6.66
N ILE A 56 -7.84 -11.95 -7.05
CA ILE A 56 -6.69 -12.67 -6.46
C ILE A 56 -5.35 -12.00 -6.82
N ALA A 57 -5.21 -11.49 -8.05
CA ALA A 57 -4.02 -10.74 -8.46
C ALA A 57 -3.92 -9.41 -7.71
N ALA A 58 -5.04 -8.69 -7.55
CA ALA A 58 -5.11 -7.47 -6.74
C ALA A 58 -4.68 -7.72 -5.28
N ILE A 59 -5.17 -8.80 -4.65
CA ILE A 59 -4.79 -9.16 -3.27
C ILE A 59 -3.30 -9.48 -3.20
N LYS A 60 -2.73 -10.20 -4.17
CA LYS A 60 -1.29 -10.48 -4.21
C LYS A 60 -0.47 -9.21 -4.34
N ARG A 61 -0.87 -8.30 -5.24
CA ARG A 61 -0.20 -7.02 -5.45
C ARG A 61 -0.23 -6.17 -4.18
N TYR A 62 -1.38 -6.06 -3.53
CA TYR A 62 -1.50 -5.33 -2.28
C TYR A 62 -0.54 -5.88 -1.21
N ARG A 63 -0.43 -7.20 -1.06
CA ARG A 63 0.51 -7.84 -0.12
C ARG A 63 1.98 -7.57 -0.46
N GLN A 64 2.33 -7.48 -1.74
CA GLN A 64 3.70 -7.17 -2.16
C GLN A 64 4.08 -5.73 -1.80
N LEU A 65 3.15 -4.79 -1.94
CA LEU A 65 3.36 -3.37 -1.62
C LEU A 65 3.44 -3.11 -0.11
N THR A 66 2.67 -3.85 0.69
CA THR A 66 2.45 -3.55 2.12
C THR A 66 3.04 -4.57 3.09
N GLY A 67 3.38 -5.76 2.63
CA GLY A 67 3.74 -6.88 3.49
C GLY A 67 2.59 -7.49 4.29
N SER A 68 1.32 -7.08 4.03
CA SER A 68 0.18 -7.53 4.82
C SER A 68 -0.08 -9.04 4.75
N GLY A 69 -0.73 -9.57 5.80
CA GLY A 69 -1.30 -10.90 5.79
C GLY A 69 -2.42 -11.06 4.76
N LEU A 70 -2.85 -12.31 4.54
CA LEU A 70 -3.84 -12.63 3.53
C LEU A 70 -5.23 -12.06 3.86
N ALA A 71 -5.59 -12.05 5.14
CA ALA A 71 -6.89 -11.57 5.60
C ALA A 71 -7.00 -10.05 5.43
N GLU A 72 -5.97 -9.31 5.82
CA GLU A 72 -5.86 -7.86 5.69
C GLU A 72 -5.92 -7.45 4.22
N ALA A 73 -5.12 -8.09 3.36
CA ALA A 73 -5.09 -7.75 1.94
C ALA A 73 -6.42 -8.06 1.24
N LYS A 74 -7.07 -9.17 1.61
CA LYS A 74 -8.41 -9.48 1.11
C LYS A 74 -9.40 -8.42 1.54
N TYR A 75 -9.40 -8.04 2.82
CA TYR A 75 -10.29 -7.01 3.34
C TYR A 75 -10.07 -5.67 2.63
N ALA A 76 -8.83 -5.24 2.45
CA ALA A 76 -8.50 -3.97 1.81
C ALA A 76 -9.04 -3.90 0.37
N VAL A 77 -8.82 -4.95 -0.41
CA VAL A 77 -9.33 -5.06 -1.79
C VAL A 77 -10.86 -5.12 -1.81
N GLU A 78 -11.49 -5.86 -0.89
CA GLU A 78 -12.95 -5.93 -0.78
C GLU A 78 -13.57 -4.58 -0.40
N TYR A 79 -12.96 -3.90 0.56
CA TYR A 79 -13.38 -2.59 1.01
C TYR A 79 -13.28 -1.57 -0.12
N LEU A 80 -12.20 -1.62 -0.91
CA LEU A 80 -12.02 -0.79 -2.10
C LEU A 80 -13.14 -1.03 -3.13
N MET A 81 -13.44 -2.29 -3.44
CA MET A 81 -14.51 -2.65 -4.38
C MET A 81 -15.89 -2.19 -3.89
N ALA A 82 -16.14 -2.27 -2.58
CA ALA A 82 -17.39 -1.81 -1.98
C ALA A 82 -17.48 -0.28 -1.89
N ASN A 83 -16.34 0.41 -1.80
CA ASN A 83 -16.25 1.85 -1.61
C ASN A 83 -15.28 2.48 -2.63
N PRO A 84 -15.63 2.53 -3.93
CA PRO A 84 -14.74 3.09 -4.96
C PRO A 84 -14.40 4.57 -4.72
N GLY A 85 -15.22 5.30 -3.96
CA GLY A 85 -14.95 6.70 -3.57
C GLY A 85 -13.75 6.88 -2.63
N THR A 86 -13.24 5.81 -2.02
CA THR A 86 -12.06 5.88 -1.13
C THR A 86 -10.78 6.23 -1.88
N LEU A 87 -10.64 5.79 -3.13
CA LEU A 87 -9.54 6.20 -4.02
C LEU A 87 -9.66 7.67 -4.42
N ALA A 88 -10.87 8.15 -4.66
CA ALA A 88 -11.08 9.56 -5.02
C ALA A 88 -10.63 10.48 -3.88
N LYS A 89 -10.90 10.09 -2.64
CA LYS A 89 -10.39 10.78 -1.45
C LYS A 89 -8.87 10.70 -1.35
N ALA A 90 -8.27 9.50 -1.45
CA ALA A 90 -6.82 9.33 -1.39
C ALA A 90 -6.08 10.14 -2.47
N LYS A 91 -6.62 10.15 -3.70
CA LYS A 91 -6.08 10.92 -4.82
C LYS A 91 -6.27 12.43 -4.60
N HIS A 92 -7.39 12.86 -4.04
CA HIS A 92 -7.59 14.26 -3.70
C HIS A 92 -6.63 14.72 -2.59
N ASP A 93 -6.42 13.90 -1.56
CA ASP A 93 -5.52 14.18 -0.46
C ASP A 93 -4.06 14.26 -0.97
N SER A 94 -3.64 13.35 -1.85
CA SER A 94 -2.31 13.38 -2.47
C SER A 94 -2.13 14.54 -3.45
N LEU A 95 -3.15 14.86 -4.26
CA LEU A 95 -3.18 16.05 -5.11
C LEU A 95 -3.16 17.34 -4.30
N THR A 96 -3.83 17.39 -3.15
CA THR A 96 -3.82 18.54 -2.24
C THR A 96 -2.47 18.69 -1.58
N ALA A 97 -1.84 17.59 -1.17
CA ALA A 97 -0.46 17.61 -0.67
C ALA A 97 0.54 18.04 -1.75
N ALA A 98 0.37 17.60 -3.00
CA ALA A 98 1.17 18.08 -4.14
C ALA A 98 0.92 19.56 -4.45
N ALA A 99 -0.34 19.99 -4.45
CA ALA A 99 -0.73 21.38 -4.68
C ALA A 99 -0.19 22.33 -3.60
N ASN A 100 -0.21 21.91 -2.33
CA ASN A 100 0.40 22.69 -1.24
C ASN A 100 1.92 22.80 -1.40
N ARG A 101 2.60 21.71 -1.83
CA ARG A 101 4.03 21.76 -2.16
C ARG A 101 4.34 22.70 -3.32
N LEU A 102 3.50 22.71 -4.36
CA LEU A 102 3.59 23.61 -5.51
C LEU A 102 3.23 25.07 -5.16
N ALA A 103 2.32 25.27 -4.21
CA ALA A 103 1.94 26.60 -3.72
C ALA A 103 3.07 27.22 -2.87
N ASP A 104 3.75 26.43 -2.05
CA ASP A 104 4.89 26.90 -1.23
C ASP A 104 6.09 27.31 -2.10
N THR A 105 6.25 26.68 -3.26
CA THR A 105 7.38 26.94 -4.18
C THR A 105 7.18 28.17 -5.06
N GLY A 106 6.02 28.85 -4.99
CA GLY A 106 5.79 30.19 -5.54
C GLY A 106 6.00 30.35 -7.07
N GLY A 107 6.24 29.26 -7.80
CA GLY A 107 6.69 29.31 -9.20
C GLY A 107 8.14 29.77 -9.38
N ALA A 108 8.94 29.85 -8.31
CA ALA A 108 10.34 30.20 -8.38
C ALA A 108 11.15 29.09 -9.05
N GLY A 109 12.06 29.46 -9.96
CA GLY A 109 12.98 28.50 -10.57
C GLY A 109 14.00 27.99 -9.55
N VAL A 110 14.60 26.83 -9.81
CA VAL A 110 15.65 26.25 -8.95
C VAL A 110 16.78 27.24 -8.68
N ARG A 111 17.17 28.05 -9.67
CA ARG A 111 18.19 29.11 -9.52
C ARG A 111 17.75 30.24 -8.58
N ASP A 112 16.52 30.73 -8.72
CA ASP A 112 15.99 31.80 -7.87
C ASP A 112 15.99 31.36 -6.39
N LEU A 113 15.63 30.10 -6.13
CA LEU A 113 15.66 29.51 -4.78
C LEU A 113 17.08 29.40 -4.22
N ILE A 114 18.09 29.15 -5.06
CA ILE A 114 19.50 29.12 -4.64
C ILE A 114 19.98 30.53 -4.28
N ASP A 115 19.66 31.52 -5.10
CA ASP A 115 20.01 32.93 -4.87
C ASP A 115 19.35 33.47 -3.58
N GLU A 116 18.13 33.05 -3.29
CA GLU A 116 17.41 33.37 -2.05
C GLU A 116 17.92 32.58 -0.81
N GLY A 117 18.86 31.66 -0.99
CA GLY A 117 19.40 30.82 0.08
C GLY A 117 18.45 29.71 0.57
N ARG A 118 17.36 29.45 -0.17
CA ARG A 118 16.35 28.41 0.12
C ARG A 118 16.78 27.06 -0.45
N ILE A 119 17.97 26.60 -0.07
CA ILE A 119 18.62 25.41 -0.65
C ILE A 119 17.75 24.15 -0.51
N GLU A 120 17.09 23.95 0.62
CA GLU A 120 16.23 22.77 0.83
C GLU A 120 14.99 22.73 -0.07
N GLU A 121 14.51 23.89 -0.50
CA GLU A 121 13.44 23.95 -1.50
C GLU A 121 13.99 23.74 -2.91
N ALA A 122 15.14 24.33 -3.24
CA ALA A 122 15.80 24.11 -4.52
C ALA A 122 16.08 22.63 -4.77
N VAL A 123 16.54 21.90 -3.74
CA VAL A 123 16.78 20.44 -3.79
C VAL A 123 15.51 19.66 -4.10
N ARG A 124 14.41 19.96 -3.40
CA ARG A 124 13.13 19.27 -3.63
C ARG A 124 12.56 19.55 -5.02
N VAL A 125 12.55 20.82 -5.45
CA VAL A 125 12.07 21.20 -6.79
C VAL A 125 12.91 20.51 -7.87
N TYR A 126 14.23 20.45 -7.69
CA TYR A 126 15.10 19.76 -8.62
C TYR A 126 14.86 18.24 -8.65
N ALA A 127 14.70 17.61 -7.48
CA ALA A 127 14.40 16.18 -7.35
C ALA A 127 13.10 15.81 -8.06
N ASP A 128 12.03 16.56 -7.78
CA ASP A 128 10.70 16.35 -8.36
C ASP A 128 10.70 16.57 -9.88
N PHE A 129 11.40 17.61 -10.36
CA PHE A 129 11.45 17.95 -11.79
C PHE A 129 12.28 16.95 -12.60
N MET A 130 13.41 16.48 -12.05
CA MET A 130 14.31 15.55 -12.74
C MET A 130 13.99 14.08 -12.47
N GLY A 131 13.09 13.79 -11.52
CA GLY A 131 12.73 12.44 -11.11
C GLY A 131 13.88 11.68 -10.42
N VAL A 132 14.71 12.39 -9.65
CA VAL A 132 15.88 11.82 -8.95
C VAL A 132 15.67 11.83 -7.44
N ASP A 133 16.47 11.04 -6.72
CA ASP A 133 16.45 11.04 -5.26
C ASP A 133 17.04 12.34 -4.67
N GLU A 134 16.72 12.61 -3.41
CA GLU A 134 17.12 13.84 -2.71
C GLU A 134 18.65 14.00 -2.60
N TYR A 135 19.40 12.91 -2.46
CA TYR A 135 20.87 12.98 -2.38
C TYR A 135 21.46 13.42 -3.72
N THR A 136 21.01 12.81 -4.82
CA THR A 136 21.40 13.20 -6.18
C THR A 136 21.00 14.65 -6.49
N ALA A 137 19.80 15.06 -6.08
CA ALA A 137 19.36 16.43 -6.25
C ALA A 137 20.19 17.44 -5.45
N ARG A 138 20.57 17.09 -4.21
CA ARG A 138 21.40 17.94 -3.34
C ARG A 138 22.78 18.18 -3.91
N ASP A 139 23.44 17.13 -4.42
CA ASP A 139 24.76 17.28 -5.08
C ASP A 139 24.67 18.19 -6.32
N ALA A 140 23.60 18.08 -7.11
CA ALA A 140 23.40 18.95 -8.26
C ALA A 140 23.15 20.42 -7.87
N VAL A 141 22.35 20.64 -6.81
CA VAL A 141 22.06 22.00 -6.31
C VAL A 141 23.29 22.64 -5.66
N GLU A 142 24.10 21.90 -4.89
CA GLU A 142 25.36 22.42 -4.35
C GLU A 142 26.32 22.83 -5.46
N LYS A 143 26.42 22.05 -6.55
CA LYS A 143 27.22 22.44 -7.72
C LYS A 143 26.70 23.75 -8.33
N MET A 144 25.39 23.88 -8.52
CA MET A 144 24.80 25.13 -9.03
C MET A 144 25.04 26.31 -8.09
N GLN A 145 24.99 26.11 -6.78
CA GLN A 145 25.29 27.15 -5.79
C GLN A 145 26.75 27.62 -5.88
N ASN A 146 27.69 26.72 -6.13
CA ASN A 146 29.10 27.05 -6.27
C ASN A 146 29.44 27.77 -7.61
N GLU A 147 28.52 27.76 -8.57
CA GLU A 147 28.67 28.41 -9.88
C GLU A 147 28.05 29.81 -9.96
N LEU A 148 27.28 30.21 -8.95
CA LEU A 148 26.62 31.52 -8.81
C LEU A 148 27.51 32.52 -8.06
#